data_AF-A0A2M9LWB1-F1
#
_entry.id   AF-A0A2M9LWB1-F1
#
_cell.length_a   1.000
_cell.length_b   1.000
_cell.length_c   1.000
_cell.angle_alpha   90.00
_cell.angle_beta   90.00
_cell.angle_gamma   90.00
#
_symmetry.space_group_name_H-M   'P 1'
#
loop_
_entity.id
_entity.type
_entity.pdbx_description
1 polymer ?
#
loop_
_entity_poly.entity_id
_entity_poly.type
_entity_poly.pdbx_seq_one_letter_code
_entity_poly.pdbx_strand_id
1 'polypeptide(L)'
;MPYRSLTTGTMMPMTTEDFGAPGSTADTDQPHSPAHPAPPVAARALWTRPWAVGLAGLVIGAAAVGVAWLSLADGASSPAGGGPGRTSTAELPLPTTLGKFVGFQEAVRRSAGRGAGQASQRTVKSDEESTKSLSAAYGGTAAAVRTYAQADLTTTIVVTAVRGWTPAPFAVYEDPSALGVVRPLHEVRAVGEVSCAIVNQVTPTGQTPRPDSVNVDYCQRTRDGLTVTVRNVSGDLRNSPEQIAALVDDVWSDLA
;
A
#
# COMPACT_ATOMS: atom_id res chain seq x y z
N MET A 1 -29.30 20.57 -53.12
CA MET A 1 -28.09 19.76 -52.87
C MET A 1 -28.53 18.43 -52.27
N PRO A 2 -28.29 17.29 -52.93
CA PRO A 2 -28.88 16.00 -52.56
C PRO A 2 -28.11 15.27 -51.45
N TYR A 3 -28.87 14.62 -50.56
CA TYR A 3 -28.44 13.74 -49.49
C TYR A 3 -27.69 12.50 -50.04
N ARG A 4 -26.51 12.19 -49.49
CA ARG A 4 -25.81 10.93 -49.73
C ARG A 4 -26.29 9.88 -48.73
N SER A 5 -26.81 8.78 -49.28
CA SER A 5 -27.21 7.56 -48.58
C SER A 5 -26.08 6.93 -47.77
N LEU A 6 -26.43 6.50 -46.55
CA LEU A 6 -25.61 5.67 -45.67
C LEU A 6 -25.56 4.24 -46.20
N THR A 7 -24.35 3.70 -46.31
CA THR A 7 -24.07 2.32 -46.70
C THR A 7 -24.29 1.41 -45.49
N THR A 8 -25.21 0.46 -45.64
CA THR A 8 -25.51 -0.61 -44.70
C THR A 8 -24.28 -1.52 -44.55
N GLY A 9 -23.65 -1.48 -43.37
CA GLY A 9 -22.57 -2.39 -43.01
C GLY A 9 -23.14 -3.74 -42.56
N THR A 10 -22.84 -4.77 -43.34
CA THR A 10 -23.10 -6.19 -43.07
C THR A 10 -22.55 -6.62 -41.71
N MET A 11 -23.43 -7.08 -40.82
CA MET A 11 -23.05 -7.78 -39.58
C MET A 11 -22.47 -9.15 -39.93
N MET A 12 -21.24 -9.41 -39.49
CA MET A 12 -20.67 -10.76 -39.49
C MET A 12 -21.28 -11.56 -38.32
N PRO A 13 -21.72 -12.80 -38.53
CA PRO A 13 -22.19 -13.67 -37.45
C PRO A 13 -21.02 -14.08 -36.56
N MET A 14 -21.12 -13.80 -35.24
CA MET A 14 -20.26 -14.44 -34.25
C MET A 14 -20.59 -15.94 -34.23
N THR A 15 -19.64 -16.76 -34.62
CA THR A 15 -19.64 -18.19 -34.37
C THR A 15 -19.53 -18.43 -32.86
N THR A 16 -20.58 -18.99 -32.29
CA THR A 16 -20.60 -19.63 -30.97
C THR A 16 -19.68 -20.84 -30.98
N GLU A 17 -18.42 -20.65 -30.59
CA GLU A 17 -17.52 -21.75 -30.22
C GLU A 17 -17.86 -22.22 -28.80
N ASP A 18 -18.69 -23.26 -28.80
CA ASP A 18 -18.60 -24.50 -28.01
C ASP A 18 -17.46 -24.56 -26.97
N PHE A 19 -17.69 -24.04 -25.76
CA PHE A 19 -16.85 -24.35 -24.60
C PHE A 19 -17.32 -25.67 -23.98
N GLY A 20 -16.69 -26.74 -24.46
CA GLY A 20 -16.82 -28.11 -23.97
C GLY A 20 -16.54 -28.27 -22.47
N ALA A 21 -17.18 -29.31 -21.95
CA ALA A 21 -17.31 -29.73 -20.56
C ALA A 21 -15.98 -30.17 -19.88
N PRO A 22 -15.99 -30.47 -18.57
CA PRO A 22 -14.82 -30.49 -17.69
C PRO A 22 -13.99 -31.77 -17.82
N GLY A 23 -12.70 -31.61 -18.12
CA GLY A 23 -11.70 -32.67 -18.07
C GLY A 23 -10.97 -32.68 -16.73
N SER A 24 -11.43 -33.56 -15.83
CA SER A 24 -10.66 -34.03 -14.69
C SER A 24 -9.58 -35.00 -15.16
N THR A 25 -8.31 -34.62 -15.07
CA THR A 25 -7.14 -35.51 -15.10
C THR A 25 -6.32 -35.19 -13.86
N ALA A 26 -6.40 -36.04 -12.83
CA ALA A 26 -5.42 -37.10 -12.60
C ALA A 26 -4.02 -36.55 -12.27
N ASP A 27 -3.79 -36.35 -10.97
CA ASP A 27 -2.75 -37.06 -10.21
C ASP A 27 -1.43 -37.33 -10.94
N THR A 28 -0.37 -36.59 -10.61
CA THR A 28 1.01 -37.12 -10.63
C THR A 28 1.97 -36.24 -9.84
N ASP A 29 2.79 -36.91 -9.04
CA ASP A 29 4.08 -36.49 -8.49
C ASP A 29 4.09 -35.36 -7.45
N GLN A 30 3.63 -35.71 -6.25
CA GLN A 30 4.20 -35.13 -5.03
C GLN A 30 5.41 -36.00 -4.61
N PRO A 31 6.66 -35.50 -4.67
CA PRO A 31 7.82 -36.24 -4.22
C PRO A 31 7.71 -36.56 -2.72
N HIS A 32 7.77 -37.86 -2.41
CA HIS A 32 7.81 -38.36 -1.04
C HIS A 32 8.99 -37.72 -0.29
N SER A 33 8.68 -36.97 0.76
CA SER A 33 9.69 -36.52 1.72
C SER A 33 10.30 -37.74 2.41
N PRO A 34 11.64 -37.85 2.49
CA PRO A 34 12.29 -38.94 3.18
C PRO A 34 11.90 -38.95 4.66
N ALA A 35 11.57 -40.14 5.15
CA ALA A 35 11.22 -40.37 6.55
C ALA A 35 12.33 -39.88 7.49
N HIS A 36 11.97 -39.00 8.42
CA HIS A 36 12.86 -38.65 9.52
C HIS A 36 13.06 -39.86 10.45
N PRO A 37 14.30 -40.17 10.86
CA PRO A 37 14.57 -41.24 11.81
C PRO A 37 13.92 -40.92 13.16
N ALA A 38 13.26 -41.92 13.74
CA ALA A 38 12.61 -41.83 15.04
C ALA A 38 13.62 -41.49 16.15
N PRO A 39 13.25 -40.63 17.12
CA PRO A 39 14.11 -40.35 18.26
C PRO A 39 14.25 -41.60 19.15
N PRO A 40 15.42 -41.80 19.80
CA PRO A 40 15.64 -42.93 20.69
C PRO A 40 14.70 -42.87 21.91
N VAL A 41 14.07 -44.01 22.18
CA VAL A 41 13.23 -44.26 23.37
C VAL A 41 14.13 -44.25 24.60
N ALA A 42 14.07 -43.17 25.38
CA ALA A 42 14.74 -43.09 26.67
C ALA A 42 13.99 -43.95 27.72
N ALA A 43 14.77 -44.75 28.45
CA ALA A 43 14.29 -45.69 29.45
C ALA A 43 13.55 -44.99 30.61
N ARG A 44 12.44 -45.60 31.03
CA ARG A 44 11.65 -45.20 32.19
C ARG A 44 12.43 -45.45 33.49
N ALA A 45 12.87 -44.39 34.14
CA ALA A 45 13.26 -44.42 35.55
C ALA A 45 12.01 -44.20 36.41
N LEU A 46 11.49 -45.29 36.96
CA LEU A 46 10.53 -45.28 38.06
C LEU A 46 11.30 -44.95 39.34
N TRP A 47 11.11 -43.77 39.94
CA TRP A 47 10.99 -43.62 41.40
C TRP A 47 10.67 -42.18 41.85
N THR A 48 9.72 -42.16 42.80
CA THR A 48 9.43 -41.11 43.81
C THR A 48 8.83 -39.76 43.39
N ARG A 49 7.50 -39.69 43.57
CA ARG A 49 6.59 -38.55 43.80
C ARG A 49 7.25 -37.19 44.16
N PRO A 50 7.18 -36.16 43.28
CA PRO A 50 7.54 -34.78 43.62
C PRO A 50 6.41 -33.76 43.38
N TRP A 51 5.14 -34.17 43.45
CA TRP A 51 4.00 -33.27 43.18
C TRP A 51 3.81 -32.17 44.25
N ALA A 52 4.54 -32.25 45.36
CA ALA A 52 4.43 -31.32 46.48
C ALA A 52 5.46 -30.18 46.49
N VAL A 53 6.42 -30.14 45.54
CA VAL A 53 7.49 -29.11 45.52
C VAL A 53 7.33 -28.11 44.35
N GLY A 54 6.57 -28.46 43.31
CA GLY A 54 6.41 -27.61 42.11
C GLY A 54 5.54 -26.37 42.28
N LEU A 55 4.67 -26.31 43.30
CA LEU A 55 3.71 -25.19 43.46
C LEU A 55 4.28 -24.01 44.25
N ALA A 56 5.33 -24.19 45.07
CA ALA A 56 5.96 -23.09 45.80
C ALA A 56 6.96 -22.29 44.93
N GLY A 57 7.59 -22.93 43.94
CA GLY A 57 8.52 -22.26 43.02
C GLY A 57 7.85 -21.39 41.96
N LEU A 58 6.61 -21.72 41.57
CA LEU A 58 5.91 -21.03 40.48
C LEU A 58 5.31 -19.67 40.93
N VAL A 59 4.97 -19.51 42.21
CA VAL A 59 4.45 -18.24 42.76
C VAL A 59 5.56 -17.22 42.99
N ILE A 60 6.77 -17.65 43.39
CA ILE A 60 7.92 -16.75 43.60
C ILE A 60 8.56 -16.35 42.25
N GLY A 61 8.61 -17.27 41.28
CA GLY A 61 9.10 -16.98 39.93
C GLY A 61 8.24 -15.97 39.17
N ALA A 62 6.90 -16.03 39.31
CA ALA A 62 6.00 -15.07 38.65
C ALA A 62 6.09 -13.65 39.24
N ALA A 63 6.39 -13.50 40.53
CA ALA A 63 6.54 -12.19 41.16
C ALA A 63 7.86 -11.48 40.77
N ALA A 64 8.96 -12.21 40.62
CA ALA A 64 10.25 -11.60 40.28
C ALA A 64 10.34 -11.11 38.82
N VAL A 65 9.68 -11.79 37.88
CA VAL A 65 9.63 -11.36 36.47
C VAL A 65 8.61 -10.22 36.26
N GLY A 66 7.56 -10.15 37.09
CA GLY A 66 6.56 -9.07 37.04
C GLY A 66 7.08 -7.72 37.54
N VAL A 67 7.91 -7.69 38.60
CA VAL A 67 8.44 -6.43 39.15
C VAL A 67 9.54 -5.84 38.26
N ALA A 68 10.35 -6.68 37.59
CA ALA A 68 11.36 -6.19 36.65
C ALA A 68 10.76 -5.44 35.43
N TRP A 69 9.54 -5.79 35.02
CA TRP A 69 8.82 -5.09 33.96
C TRP A 69 8.16 -3.78 34.42
N LEU A 70 7.78 -3.68 35.71
CA LEU A 70 7.20 -2.45 36.26
C LEU A 70 8.26 -1.41 36.65
N SER A 71 9.46 -1.83 37.04
CA SER A 71 10.57 -0.90 37.36
C SER A 71 11.22 -0.25 36.13
N LEU A 72 10.97 -0.77 34.92
CA LEU A 72 11.46 -0.16 33.67
C LEU A 72 10.53 0.97 33.17
N ALA A 73 9.33 1.12 33.74
CA ALA A 73 8.35 2.10 33.32
C ALA A 73 8.55 3.49 33.98
N ASP A 74 9.15 3.55 35.18
CA ASP A 74 9.03 4.76 36.03
C ASP A 74 10.35 5.48 36.39
N GLY A 75 11.49 5.16 35.77
CA GLY A 75 12.67 5.99 36.04
C GLY A 75 13.98 5.63 35.35
N ALA A 76 14.20 6.19 34.16
CA ALA A 76 15.52 6.67 33.75
C ALA A 76 15.40 7.53 32.50
N SER A 77 15.51 8.84 32.68
CA SER A 77 16.08 9.75 31.68
C SER A 77 17.42 9.18 31.19
N SER A 78 17.41 8.68 29.96
CA SER A 78 18.59 8.24 29.20
C SER A 78 18.40 8.60 27.72
N PRO A 79 19.51 8.84 27.01
CA PRO A 79 19.60 9.84 25.94
C PRO A 79 19.10 9.31 24.59
N ALA A 80 18.51 10.22 23.80
CA ALA A 80 18.34 10.19 22.34
C ALA A 80 18.62 8.84 21.65
N GLY A 81 17.68 7.90 21.77
CA GLY A 81 17.58 6.69 20.94
C GLY A 81 16.16 6.61 20.40
N GLY A 82 16.01 6.61 19.07
CA GLY A 82 14.73 6.61 18.38
C GLY A 82 13.91 5.35 18.66
N GLY A 83 13.10 5.38 19.73
CA GLY A 83 11.98 4.46 19.91
C GLY A 83 10.80 4.86 19.01
N PRO A 84 9.83 3.96 18.78
CA PRO A 84 8.62 4.28 18.04
C PRO A 84 7.97 5.51 18.70
N GLY A 85 7.91 6.61 17.95
CA GLY A 85 7.48 7.90 18.45
C GLY A 85 6.10 7.83 19.11
N ARG A 86 5.84 8.72 20.07
CA ARG A 86 4.53 8.88 20.71
C ARG A 86 3.42 8.75 19.67
N THR A 87 2.54 7.77 19.87
CA THR A 87 1.34 7.58 19.08
C THR A 87 0.47 8.84 19.20
N SER A 88 0.50 9.70 18.18
CA SER A 88 -0.41 10.84 18.14
C SER A 88 -1.76 10.36 17.59
N THR A 89 -2.80 10.61 18.36
CA THR A 89 -4.20 10.35 18.00
C THR A 89 -4.89 11.61 17.49
N ALA A 90 -4.15 12.71 17.30
CA ALA A 90 -4.67 13.95 16.73
C ALA A 90 -5.21 13.68 15.33
N GLU A 91 -6.49 14.02 15.11
CA GLU A 91 -7.20 13.77 13.86
C GLU A 91 -6.48 14.34 12.64
N LEU A 92 -6.60 13.66 11.51
CA LEU A 92 -6.05 14.06 10.21
C LEU A 92 -7.21 14.37 9.26
N PRO A 93 -7.79 15.58 9.31
CA PRO A 93 -8.88 15.96 8.42
C PRO A 93 -8.33 16.19 7.02
N LEU A 94 -8.42 15.18 6.15
CA LEU A 94 -8.07 15.35 4.74
C LEU A 94 -9.00 16.37 4.08
N PRO A 95 -8.47 17.28 3.24
CA PRO A 95 -9.26 18.35 2.63
C PRO A 95 -10.40 17.79 1.77
N THR A 96 -11.48 18.56 1.62
CA THR A 96 -12.62 18.13 0.76
C THR A 96 -12.30 18.22 -0.73
N THR A 97 -11.34 19.07 -1.07
CA THR A 97 -10.89 19.39 -2.42
C THR A 97 -9.38 19.52 -2.42
N LEU A 98 -8.73 19.04 -3.48
CA LEU A 98 -7.29 19.13 -3.65
C LEU A 98 -7.01 19.65 -5.06
N GLY A 99 -6.79 20.95 -5.20
CA GLY A 99 -6.73 21.61 -6.51
C GLY A 99 -7.99 21.34 -7.34
N LYS A 100 -7.82 20.69 -8.51
CA LYS A 100 -8.93 20.29 -9.40
C LYS A 100 -9.64 18.99 -8.99
N PHE A 101 -9.16 18.32 -7.95
CA PHE A 101 -9.72 17.07 -7.47
C PHE A 101 -10.75 17.31 -6.38
N VAL A 102 -11.86 16.59 -6.43
CA VAL A 102 -12.87 16.55 -5.37
C VAL A 102 -12.94 15.12 -4.82
N GLY A 103 -13.49 14.95 -3.61
CA GLY A 103 -13.75 13.61 -3.09
C GLY A 103 -14.53 12.76 -4.10
N PHE A 104 -14.18 11.47 -4.23
CA PHE A 104 -14.70 10.60 -5.28
C PHE A 104 -16.24 10.56 -5.34
N GLN A 105 -16.91 10.56 -4.18
CA GLN A 105 -18.37 10.63 -4.11
C GLN A 105 -18.94 11.87 -4.82
N GLU A 106 -18.31 13.03 -4.63
CA GLU A 106 -18.76 14.28 -5.24
C GLU A 106 -18.49 14.29 -6.75
N ALA A 107 -17.34 13.77 -7.19
CA ALA A 107 -17.04 13.62 -8.62
C ALA A 107 -18.07 12.71 -9.31
N VAL A 108 -18.42 11.59 -8.68
CA VAL A 108 -19.41 10.64 -9.19
C VAL A 108 -20.84 11.22 -9.21
N ARG A 109 -21.21 12.05 -8.23
CA ARG A 109 -22.48 12.78 -8.26
C ARG A 109 -22.57 13.74 -9.45
N ARG A 110 -21.46 14.39 -9.81
CA ARG A 110 -21.40 15.35 -10.93
C ARG A 110 -21.42 14.68 -12.31
N SER A 111 -20.91 13.47 -12.43
CA SER A 111 -20.85 12.76 -13.73
C SER A 111 -22.18 12.11 -14.17
N ALA A 112 -23.19 12.06 -13.29
CA ALA A 112 -24.54 11.54 -13.57
C ALA A 112 -24.60 10.13 -14.19
N GLY A 113 -23.57 9.30 -13.97
CA GLY A 113 -23.49 7.95 -14.54
C GLY A 113 -24.46 6.94 -13.92
N ARG A 114 -24.99 6.02 -14.73
CA ARG A 114 -25.73 4.85 -14.21
C ARG A 114 -24.80 4.01 -13.31
N GLY A 115 -25.25 3.65 -12.10
CA GLY A 115 -24.45 2.91 -11.12
C GLY A 115 -23.53 3.76 -10.24
N ALA A 116 -23.51 5.09 -10.45
CA ALA A 116 -22.74 6.06 -9.69
C ALA A 116 -22.86 5.89 -8.15
N GLY A 117 -24.09 5.75 -7.64
CA GLY A 117 -24.32 5.62 -6.20
C GLY A 117 -23.62 4.40 -5.58
N GLN A 118 -23.67 3.25 -6.23
CA GLN A 118 -23.04 2.02 -5.73
C GLN A 118 -21.51 2.08 -5.80
N ALA A 119 -20.95 2.66 -6.87
CA ALA A 119 -19.52 2.85 -7.00
C ALA A 119 -19.00 3.81 -5.91
N SER A 120 -19.69 4.92 -5.69
CA SER A 120 -19.35 5.87 -4.63
C SER A 120 -19.41 5.25 -3.23
N GLN A 121 -20.46 4.48 -2.91
CA GLN A 121 -20.58 3.83 -1.60
C GLN A 121 -19.46 2.79 -1.38
N ARG A 122 -19.08 2.05 -2.43
CA ARG A 122 -17.96 1.10 -2.37
C ARG A 122 -16.64 1.82 -2.08
N THR A 123 -16.37 2.95 -2.74
CA THR A 123 -15.15 3.72 -2.49
C THR A 123 -15.14 4.30 -1.07
N VAL A 124 -16.24 4.87 -0.59
CA VAL A 124 -16.31 5.39 0.79
C VAL A 124 -16.03 4.29 1.80
N LYS A 125 -16.69 3.13 1.66
CA LYS A 125 -16.43 1.97 2.53
C LYS A 125 -14.98 1.49 2.43
N SER A 126 -14.40 1.48 1.22
CA SER A 126 -13.01 1.10 1.01
C SER A 126 -12.05 2.06 1.70
N ASP A 127 -12.29 3.37 1.60
CA ASP A 127 -11.49 4.42 2.27
C ASP A 127 -11.59 4.30 3.80
N GLU A 128 -12.78 4.02 4.34
CA GLU A 128 -13.01 3.79 5.78
C GLU A 128 -12.25 2.56 6.30
N GLU A 129 -12.37 1.41 5.63
CA GLU A 129 -11.68 0.17 6.03
C GLU A 129 -10.16 0.30 5.83
N SER A 130 -9.72 1.00 4.79
CA SER A 130 -8.30 1.29 4.55
C SER A 130 -7.74 2.22 5.63
N THR A 131 -8.52 3.20 6.09
CA THR A 131 -8.14 4.08 7.20
C THR A 131 -7.92 3.30 8.50
N LYS A 132 -8.85 2.40 8.84
CA LYS A 132 -8.72 1.53 10.03
C LYS A 132 -7.49 0.64 9.92
N SER A 133 -7.29 0.02 8.76
CA SER A 133 -6.16 -0.87 8.51
C SER A 133 -4.81 -0.12 8.52
N LEU A 134 -4.77 1.09 7.97
CA LEU A 134 -3.58 1.95 8.01
C LEU A 134 -3.27 2.38 9.45
N SER A 135 -4.26 2.82 10.22
CA SER A 135 -4.09 3.14 11.64
C SER A 135 -3.53 1.94 12.41
N ALA A 136 -4.11 0.75 12.23
CA ALA A 136 -3.64 -0.48 12.87
C ALA A 136 -2.19 -0.83 12.51
N ALA A 137 -1.81 -0.69 11.23
CA ALA A 137 -0.44 -0.93 10.76
C ALA A 137 0.59 0.02 11.40
N TYR A 138 0.16 1.22 11.82
CA TYR A 138 0.99 2.20 12.52
C TYR A 138 0.75 2.18 14.05
N GLY A 139 0.23 1.10 14.61
CA GLY A 139 0.06 0.95 16.06
C GLY A 139 -1.09 1.78 16.64
N GLY A 140 -2.14 2.03 15.86
CA GLY A 140 -3.32 2.77 16.27
C GLY A 140 -3.19 4.29 16.23
N THR A 141 -2.19 4.82 15.52
CA THR A 141 -2.06 6.28 15.33
C THR A 141 -3.17 6.82 14.45
N ALA A 142 -3.37 8.14 14.50
CA ALA A 142 -4.29 8.80 13.58
C ALA A 142 -3.83 8.57 12.13
N ALA A 143 -4.74 8.04 11.33
CA ALA A 143 -4.56 7.81 9.91
C ALA A 143 -5.81 8.28 9.17
N ALA A 144 -5.65 8.61 7.90
CA ALA A 144 -6.74 8.95 7.00
C ALA A 144 -6.42 8.47 5.59
N VAL A 145 -7.43 7.93 4.92
CA VAL A 145 -7.38 7.55 3.51
C VAL A 145 -8.55 8.20 2.80
N ARG A 146 -8.29 8.83 1.65
CA ARG A 146 -9.34 9.41 0.81
C ARG A 146 -9.02 9.27 -0.66
N THR A 147 -10.00 8.79 -1.41
CA THR A 147 -9.97 8.77 -2.87
C THR A 147 -10.53 10.08 -3.41
N TYR A 148 -9.77 10.73 -4.30
CA TYR A 148 -10.20 11.92 -5.03
C TYR A 148 -10.27 11.63 -6.53
N ALA A 149 -11.09 12.42 -7.22
CA ALA A 149 -11.20 12.37 -8.68
C ALA A 149 -11.46 13.76 -9.27
N GLN A 150 -11.10 13.92 -10.54
CA GLN A 150 -11.59 15.03 -11.35
C GLN A 150 -13.09 14.86 -11.65
N ALA A 151 -13.76 15.95 -11.97
CA ALA A 151 -15.21 15.97 -12.20
C ALA A 151 -15.68 15.04 -13.33
N ASP A 152 -14.82 14.80 -14.32
CA ASP A 152 -15.05 13.91 -15.46
C ASP A 152 -14.63 12.45 -15.20
N LEU A 153 -14.10 12.16 -14.00
CA LEU A 153 -13.58 10.85 -13.58
C LEU A 153 -12.42 10.31 -14.43
N THR A 154 -11.77 11.13 -15.26
CA THR A 154 -10.63 10.69 -16.10
C THR A 154 -9.37 10.43 -15.29
N THR A 155 -9.24 11.13 -14.15
CA THR A 155 -8.10 11.05 -13.25
C THR A 155 -8.59 10.84 -11.83
N THR A 156 -8.02 9.85 -11.16
CA THR A 156 -8.25 9.48 -9.78
C THR A 156 -6.91 9.41 -9.05
N ILE A 157 -6.93 9.74 -7.77
CA ILE A 157 -5.77 9.60 -6.87
C ILE A 157 -6.26 9.10 -5.52
N VAL A 158 -5.40 8.38 -4.80
CA VAL A 158 -5.62 8.03 -3.40
C VAL A 158 -4.59 8.77 -2.57
N VAL A 159 -5.08 9.55 -1.61
CA VAL A 159 -4.25 10.23 -0.61
C VAL A 159 -4.32 9.44 0.68
N THR A 160 -3.18 9.19 1.28
CA THR A 160 -3.07 8.63 2.63
C THR A 160 -2.25 9.57 3.50
N ALA A 161 -2.69 9.80 4.73
CA ALA A 161 -1.94 10.52 5.74
C ALA A 161 -1.91 9.71 7.03
N VAL A 162 -0.78 9.71 7.73
CA VAL A 162 -0.63 9.02 9.02
C VAL A 162 0.31 9.78 9.93
N ARG A 163 -0.06 9.90 11.21
CA ARG A 163 0.83 10.39 12.27
C ARG A 163 1.82 9.27 12.60
N GLY A 164 2.88 9.17 11.82
CA GLY A 164 3.94 8.20 11.98
C GLY A 164 5.08 8.47 11.02
N TRP A 165 6.22 7.85 11.29
CA TRP A 165 7.34 7.84 10.36
C TRP A 165 7.19 6.66 9.40
N THR A 166 7.46 6.91 8.13
CA THR A 166 7.52 5.90 7.07
C THR A 166 8.89 6.02 6.40
N PRO A 167 9.61 4.92 6.13
CA PRO A 167 10.84 4.97 5.34
C PRO A 167 10.62 5.72 4.03
N ALA A 168 11.64 6.43 3.58
CA ALA A 168 11.62 7.03 2.25
C ALA A 168 11.47 5.93 1.18
N PRO A 169 10.87 6.26 0.01
CA PRO A 169 10.82 5.34 -1.11
C PRO A 169 12.21 4.80 -1.46
N PHE A 170 12.25 3.53 -1.87
CA PHE A 170 13.48 2.84 -2.25
C PHE A 170 13.32 2.19 -3.63
N ALA A 171 14.36 2.31 -4.46
CA ALA A 171 14.50 1.55 -5.69
C ALA A 171 15.80 0.74 -5.62
N VAL A 172 15.73 -0.51 -6.05
CA VAL A 172 16.91 -1.36 -6.19
C VAL A 172 17.82 -0.75 -7.27
N TYR A 173 19.13 -0.80 -7.04
CA TYR A 173 20.07 -0.33 -8.05
C TYR A 173 19.96 -1.15 -9.33
N GLU A 174 19.83 -0.46 -10.46
CA GLU A 174 19.81 -1.02 -11.79
C GLU A 174 20.84 -0.25 -12.63
N ASP A 175 21.77 -0.96 -13.27
CA ASP A 175 22.76 -0.35 -14.18
C ASP A 175 22.14 -0.17 -15.57
N PRO A 176 21.80 1.06 -15.99
CA PRO A 176 21.13 1.28 -17.28
C PRO A 176 22.01 0.87 -18.46
N SER A 177 23.34 1.02 -18.31
CA SER A 177 24.29 0.70 -19.38
C SER A 177 24.42 -0.80 -19.60
N ALA A 178 24.47 -1.59 -18.52
CA ALA A 178 24.45 -3.04 -18.59
C ALA A 178 23.12 -3.58 -19.13
N LEU A 179 22.02 -2.87 -18.87
CA LEU A 179 20.68 -3.21 -19.35
C LEU A 179 20.38 -2.70 -20.77
N GLY A 180 21.27 -1.90 -21.37
CA GLY A 180 21.06 -1.33 -22.70
C GLY A 180 19.88 -0.36 -22.78
N VAL A 181 19.59 0.35 -21.68
CA VAL A 181 18.48 1.29 -21.58
C VAL A 181 18.96 2.69 -21.19
N VAL A 182 18.19 3.71 -21.58
CA VAL A 182 18.51 5.13 -21.30
C VAL A 182 18.39 5.46 -19.81
N ARG A 183 17.47 4.80 -19.11
CA ARG A 183 17.16 5.02 -17.69
C ARG A 183 16.82 3.69 -17.01
N PRO A 184 17.05 3.56 -15.70
CA PRO A 184 16.60 2.39 -14.95
C PRO A 184 15.07 2.26 -15.01
N LEU A 185 14.59 1.03 -14.94
CA LEU A 185 13.18 0.69 -14.89
C LEU A 185 12.54 1.23 -13.60
N HIS A 186 13.25 1.18 -12.48
CA HIS A 186 12.81 1.74 -11.22
C HIS A 186 13.75 2.86 -10.76
N GLU A 187 13.20 4.02 -10.42
CA GLU A 187 13.98 5.10 -9.82
C GLU A 187 13.21 5.78 -8.70
N VAL A 188 13.95 6.38 -7.75
CA VAL A 188 13.39 7.33 -6.79
C VAL A 188 13.87 8.71 -7.19
N ARG A 189 12.93 9.64 -7.40
CA ARG A 189 13.21 11.03 -7.73
C ARG A 189 12.76 11.94 -6.59
N ALA A 190 13.64 12.83 -6.16
CA ALA A 190 13.29 13.89 -5.22
C ALA A 190 12.73 15.10 -5.98
N VAL A 191 11.63 15.66 -5.47
CA VAL A 191 11.03 16.93 -5.90
C VAL A 191 10.80 17.76 -4.64
N GLY A 192 11.73 18.69 -4.36
CA GLY A 192 11.74 19.40 -3.09
C GLY A 192 11.90 18.44 -1.91
N GLU A 193 10.97 18.47 -0.96
CA GLU A 193 10.92 17.59 0.23
C GLU A 193 10.14 16.29 -0.04
N VAL A 194 9.59 16.12 -1.25
CA VAL A 194 8.81 14.95 -1.65
C VAL A 194 9.71 13.96 -2.40
N SER A 195 9.57 12.67 -2.10
CA SER A 195 10.23 11.60 -2.83
C SER A 195 9.21 10.79 -3.62
N CYS A 196 9.44 10.58 -4.90
CA CYS A 196 8.55 9.85 -5.80
C CYS A 196 9.21 8.55 -6.28
N ALA A 197 8.55 7.42 -6.06
CA ALA A 197 8.88 6.14 -6.68
C ALA A 197 8.31 6.13 -8.11
N ILE A 198 9.17 5.86 -9.08
CA ILE A 198 8.87 5.91 -10.51
C ILE A 198 9.19 4.56 -11.14
N VAL A 199 8.27 4.11 -11.98
CA VAL A 199 8.45 3.00 -12.92
C VAL A 199 8.53 3.58 -14.34
N ASN A 200 9.72 3.54 -14.93
CA ASN A 200 9.94 3.96 -16.30
C ASN A 200 9.56 2.84 -17.27
N GLN A 201 9.06 3.18 -18.46
CA GLN A 201 8.98 2.25 -19.57
C GLN A 201 10.36 2.11 -20.22
N VAL A 202 10.68 0.88 -20.61
CA VAL A 202 11.94 0.54 -21.27
C VAL A 202 12.15 1.41 -22.51
N THR A 203 13.26 2.12 -22.54
CA THR A 203 13.72 2.89 -23.71
C THR A 203 15.13 2.43 -24.05
N PRO A 204 15.37 1.79 -25.22
CA PRO A 204 16.70 1.34 -25.60
C PRO A 204 17.70 2.49 -25.72
N THR A 205 18.97 2.22 -25.41
CA THR A 205 20.06 3.18 -25.60
C THR A 205 20.08 3.72 -27.03
N GLY A 206 20.27 5.04 -27.17
CA GLY A 206 20.24 5.74 -28.45
C GLY A 206 18.85 6.20 -28.90
N GLN A 207 17.79 5.83 -28.19
CA GLN A 207 16.44 6.37 -28.42
C GLN A 207 16.09 7.47 -27.41
N THR A 208 15.13 8.32 -27.78
CA THR A 208 14.60 9.33 -26.87
C THR A 208 13.42 8.75 -26.09
N PRO A 209 13.43 8.78 -24.74
CA PRO A 209 12.29 8.33 -23.95
C PRO A 209 11.02 9.12 -24.31
N ARG A 210 9.90 8.41 -24.45
CA ARG A 210 8.62 9.06 -24.71
C ARG A 210 8.17 9.87 -23.48
N PRO A 211 7.42 10.97 -23.63
CA PRO A 211 6.92 11.73 -22.48
C PRO A 211 6.06 10.90 -21.52
N ASP A 212 5.30 9.92 -22.03
CA ASP A 212 4.47 8.98 -21.27
C ASP A 212 5.26 7.76 -20.72
N SER A 213 6.58 7.73 -20.90
CA SER A 213 7.43 6.64 -20.41
C SER A 213 7.66 6.71 -18.89
N VAL A 214 7.43 7.84 -18.25
CA VAL A 214 7.52 7.97 -16.79
C VAL A 214 6.18 7.59 -16.18
N ASN A 215 6.13 6.67 -15.22
CA ASN A 215 4.91 6.37 -14.47
C ASN A 215 5.23 6.43 -12.98
N VAL A 216 4.60 7.36 -12.27
CA VAL A 216 4.74 7.47 -10.82
C VAL A 216 3.90 6.39 -10.14
N ASP A 217 4.53 5.56 -9.33
CA ASP A 217 3.84 4.59 -8.48
C ASP A 217 3.22 5.30 -7.27
N TYR A 218 4.06 6.04 -6.53
CA TYR A 218 3.62 6.93 -5.46
C TYR A 218 4.63 8.05 -5.19
N CYS A 219 4.16 9.16 -4.63
CA CYS A 219 4.99 10.20 -4.04
C CYS A 219 4.69 10.32 -2.55
N GLN A 220 5.72 10.51 -1.73
CA GLN A 220 5.64 10.56 -0.27
C GLN A 220 6.46 11.71 0.28
N ARG A 221 5.93 12.37 1.31
CA ARG A 221 6.68 13.27 2.20
C ARG A 221 6.55 12.77 3.62
N THR A 222 7.68 12.67 4.32
CA THR A 222 7.74 12.25 5.73
C THR A 222 8.62 13.20 6.51
N ARG A 223 8.08 13.81 7.56
CA ARG A 223 8.81 14.74 8.45
C ARG A 223 8.05 14.90 9.77
N ASP A 224 8.74 15.19 10.87
CA ASP A 224 8.12 15.58 12.15
C ASP A 224 6.97 14.66 12.64
N GLY A 225 7.06 13.35 12.34
CA GLY A 225 6.05 12.36 12.73
C GLY A 225 4.75 12.37 11.92
N LEU A 226 4.75 12.98 10.73
CA LEU A 226 3.69 12.89 9.73
C LEU A 226 4.25 12.27 8.45
N THR A 227 3.50 11.36 7.85
CA THR A 227 3.70 10.90 6.47
C THR A 227 2.46 11.20 5.65
N VAL A 228 2.65 11.82 4.49
CA VAL A 228 1.62 12.00 3.46
C VAL A 228 2.08 11.30 2.19
N THR A 229 1.20 10.51 1.59
CA THR A 229 1.45 9.77 0.36
C THR A 229 0.31 9.96 -0.64
N VAL A 230 0.66 10.19 -1.91
CA VAL A 230 -0.27 10.16 -3.04
C VAL A 230 0.09 8.96 -3.92
N ARG A 231 -0.88 8.08 -4.19
CA ARG A 231 -0.71 6.84 -4.97
C ARG A 231 -1.91 6.55 -5.85
N ASN A 232 -1.83 5.45 -6.62
CA ASN A 232 -2.88 4.98 -7.53
C ASN A 232 -3.34 6.08 -8.50
N VAL A 233 -2.37 6.83 -9.02
CA VAL A 233 -2.61 7.95 -9.92
C VAL A 233 -2.97 7.41 -11.30
N SER A 234 -4.16 7.78 -11.80
CA SER A 234 -4.59 7.43 -13.15
C SER A 234 -4.43 8.62 -14.12
N GLY A 235 -4.77 8.40 -15.40
CA GLY A 235 -4.67 9.42 -16.45
C GLY A 235 -3.23 9.90 -16.70
N ASP A 236 -3.10 11.04 -17.38
CA ASP A 236 -1.79 11.61 -17.74
C ASP A 236 -1.03 12.17 -16.54
N LEU A 237 -1.71 12.44 -15.42
CA LEU A 237 -1.08 12.93 -14.20
C LEU A 237 0.00 11.96 -13.70
N ARG A 238 -0.19 10.64 -13.90
CA ARG A 238 0.79 9.61 -13.51
C ARG A 238 2.16 9.80 -14.15
N ASN A 239 2.24 10.54 -15.26
CA ASN A 239 3.49 10.80 -15.96
C ASN A 239 4.18 12.10 -15.50
N SER A 240 3.62 12.79 -14.48
CA SER A 240 4.04 14.12 -14.04
C SER A 240 4.42 14.12 -12.55
N PRO A 241 5.63 13.63 -12.17
CA PRO A 241 6.06 13.57 -10.77
C PRO A 241 6.03 14.92 -10.07
N GLU A 242 6.32 16.01 -10.76
CA GLU A 242 6.30 17.37 -10.21
C GLU A 242 4.89 17.81 -9.82
N GLN A 243 3.88 17.46 -10.63
CA GLN A 243 2.48 17.77 -10.31
C GLN A 243 1.96 16.92 -9.14
N ILE A 244 2.37 15.65 -9.06
CA ILE A 244 1.98 14.78 -7.93
C ILE A 244 2.67 15.22 -6.64
N ALA A 245 3.94 15.63 -6.71
CA ALA A 245 4.65 16.19 -5.56
C ALA A 245 3.97 17.46 -5.02
N ALA A 246 3.50 18.35 -5.90
CA ALA A 246 2.71 19.51 -5.49
C ALA A 246 1.43 19.11 -4.72
N LEU A 247 0.72 18.05 -5.16
CA LEU A 247 -0.44 17.53 -4.43
C LEU A 247 -0.08 16.98 -3.04
N VAL A 248 1.09 16.35 -2.90
CA VAL A 248 1.60 15.90 -1.59
C VAL A 248 1.86 17.11 -0.69
N ASP A 249 2.49 18.17 -1.21
CA ASP A 249 2.81 19.38 -0.47
C ASP A 249 1.57 20.20 -0.08
N ASP A 250 0.56 20.25 -0.93
CA ASP A 250 -0.74 20.86 -0.62
C ASP A 250 -1.40 20.15 0.57
N VAL A 251 -1.53 18.82 0.50
CA VAL A 251 -2.10 18.01 1.61
C VAL A 251 -1.24 18.14 2.87
N TRP A 252 0.09 18.15 2.72
CA TRP A 252 1.01 18.32 3.84
C TRP A 252 0.76 19.63 4.58
N SER A 253 0.63 20.73 3.85
CA SER A 253 0.45 22.08 4.40
C SER A 253 -0.84 22.23 5.18
N ASP A 254 -1.89 21.47 4.83
CA ASP A 254 -3.16 21.46 5.56
C ASP A 254 -3.11 20.66 6.87
N LEU A 255 -2.16 19.72 7.01
CA LEU A 255 -2.11 18.76 8.13
C LEU A 255 -0.97 19.00 9.13
N ALA A 256 0.08 19.72 8.70
CA ALA A 256 1.31 19.95 9.47
C ALA A 256 1.16 20.98 10.60
#